data_AF-A0A7S3HP27-F1
#
_entry.id   AF-A0A7S3HP27-F1
#
_cell.length_a   1.000
_cell.length_b   1.000
_cell.length_c   1.000
_cell.angle_alpha   90.00
_cell.angle_beta   90.00
_cell.angle_gamma   90.00
#
_symmetry.space_group_name_H-M   'P 1'
#
loop_
_entity.id
_entity.type
_entity.pdbx_description
1 polymer ?
#
loop_
_entity_poly.entity_id
_entity_poly.type
_entity_poly.pdbx_seq_one_letter_code
_entity_poly.pdbx_strand_id
1 'polypeptide(L)'
;MYEKGLARISSGDPSMQVFEDFFTRLAPDVLAVRNQNPDRHLVVSFSVYLREIRDMVRRLFGEELHFIVLNPSIEKVARRRVQHWQDTAKERGLTMFQFLTTWGVPEGTPVQPDEEVIANLLAYATNGAKGFEAAQSDEPNTLSIDDCTIEEAHAQARQYLGVA
;
A
#
# COMPACT_ATOMS: atom_id res chain seq x y z
N MET A 1 15.79 19.19 5.57
CA MET A 1 16.07 19.77 4.23
C MET A 1 15.14 19.22 3.13
N TYR A 2 14.65 17.98 3.23
CA TYR A 2 13.70 17.37 2.26
C TYR A 2 12.20 17.52 2.63
N GLU A 3 11.89 18.11 3.77
CA GLU A 3 10.55 18.04 4.38
C GLU A 3 9.45 18.68 3.55
N LYS A 4 9.71 19.78 2.81
CA LYS A 4 8.64 20.50 2.08
C LYS A 4 8.17 19.79 0.81
N GLY A 5 9.08 19.17 0.04
CA GLY A 5 8.72 18.39 -1.15
C GLY A 5 8.05 17.06 -0.77
N LEU A 6 8.55 16.42 0.29
CA LEU A 6 8.01 15.19 0.83
C LEU A 6 6.69 15.38 1.60
N ALA A 7 6.48 16.51 2.27
CA ALA A 7 5.22 16.86 2.95
C ALA A 7 4.05 17.05 1.97
N ARG A 8 4.34 17.44 0.73
CA ARG A 8 3.32 17.61 -0.32
C ARG A 8 2.76 16.27 -0.83
N ILE A 9 3.49 15.17 -0.61
CA ILE A 9 3.05 13.79 -0.87
C ILE A 9 2.20 13.26 0.29
N SER A 10 2.31 13.84 1.49
CA SER A 10 1.60 13.40 2.70
C SER A 10 0.47 14.33 3.15
N SER A 11 0.13 15.38 2.39
CA SER A 11 -0.85 16.38 2.81
C SER A 11 -2.27 15.98 2.37
N GLY A 12 -2.93 15.21 3.23
CA GLY A 12 -4.37 14.96 3.19
C GLY A 12 -4.70 13.48 3.18
N ASP A 13 -4.75 12.86 4.35
CA ASP A 13 -5.41 11.56 4.47
C ASP A 13 -6.87 11.76 4.04
N PRO A 14 -7.37 11.01 3.05
CA PRO A 14 -8.75 11.12 2.61
C PRO A 14 -9.69 10.84 3.80
N SER A 15 -10.75 11.65 3.91
CA SER A 15 -11.75 11.42 4.96
C SER A 15 -12.50 10.11 4.71
N MET A 16 -13.12 9.57 5.76
CA MET A 16 -13.97 8.38 5.63
C MET A 16 -15.06 8.50 4.58
N GLN A 17 -15.61 9.71 4.39
CA GLN A 17 -16.61 9.96 3.36
C GLN A 17 -16.10 9.65 1.96
N VAL A 18 -14.83 9.93 1.66
CA VAL A 18 -14.24 9.64 0.34
C VAL A 18 -14.21 8.14 0.09
N PHE A 19 -13.86 7.34 1.10
CA PHE A 19 -13.88 5.89 1.00
C PHE A 19 -15.30 5.35 0.87
N GLU A 20 -16.23 5.85 1.69
CA GLU A 20 -17.63 5.43 1.65
C GLU A 20 -18.27 5.72 0.30
N ASP A 21 -18.07 6.92 -0.25
CA ASP A 21 -18.57 7.31 -1.57
C ASP A 21 -17.99 6.43 -2.68
N PHE A 22 -16.69 6.13 -2.59
CA PHE A 22 -16.01 5.27 -3.56
C PHE A 22 -16.59 3.84 -3.55
N PHE A 23 -16.62 3.20 -2.38
CA PHE A 23 -17.09 1.81 -2.29
C PHE A 23 -18.59 1.68 -2.51
N THR A 24 -19.40 2.68 -2.13
CA THR A 24 -20.83 2.70 -2.43
C THR A 24 -21.09 2.73 -3.94
N ARG A 25 -20.26 3.46 -4.71
CA ARG A 25 -20.35 3.46 -6.18
C ARG A 25 -19.83 2.18 -6.81
N LEU A 26 -18.80 1.56 -6.23
CA LEU A 26 -18.18 0.34 -6.76
C LEU A 26 -19.00 -0.92 -6.47
N ALA A 27 -19.67 -0.99 -5.32
CA ALA A 27 -20.32 -2.20 -4.83
C ALA A 27 -21.36 -2.80 -5.81
N PRO A 28 -22.27 -2.01 -6.43
CA PRO A 28 -23.23 -2.55 -7.38
C PRO A 28 -22.59 -3.31 -8.55
N ASP A 29 -21.50 -2.76 -9.10
CA ASP A 29 -20.81 -3.36 -10.25
C ASP A 29 -20.12 -4.66 -9.86
N VAL A 30 -19.40 -4.66 -8.73
CA VAL A 30 -18.73 -5.86 -8.21
C VAL A 30 -19.74 -6.96 -7.88
N LEU A 31 -20.87 -6.62 -7.24
CA LEU A 31 -21.93 -7.58 -6.93
C LEU A 31 -22.61 -8.11 -8.20
N ALA A 32 -22.81 -7.26 -9.21
CA ALA A 32 -23.34 -7.69 -10.51
C ALA A 32 -22.40 -8.70 -11.20
N VAL A 33 -21.09 -8.42 -11.22
CA VAL A 33 -20.10 -9.35 -11.79
C VAL A 33 -20.05 -10.65 -10.98
N ARG A 34 -20.14 -10.58 -9.64
CA ARG A 34 -20.17 -11.77 -8.76
C ARG A 34 -21.36 -12.65 -9.08
N ASN A 35 -22.55 -12.05 -9.21
CA ASN A 35 -23.78 -12.76 -9.53
C ASN A 35 -23.77 -13.41 -10.92
N GLN A 36 -23.09 -12.79 -11.89
CA GLN A 36 -22.89 -13.39 -13.22
C GLN A 36 -21.86 -14.52 -13.23
N ASN A 37 -21.01 -14.61 -12.21
CA ASN A 37 -19.93 -15.58 -12.10
C ASN A 37 -19.97 -16.31 -10.75
N PRO A 38 -21.04 -17.09 -10.44
CA PRO A 38 -21.22 -17.72 -9.13
C PRO A 38 -20.08 -18.69 -8.76
N ASP A 39 -19.40 -19.26 -9.75
CA ASP A 39 -18.32 -20.24 -9.56
C ASP A 39 -16.91 -19.64 -9.62
N ARG A 40 -16.78 -18.30 -9.66
CA ARG A 40 -15.48 -17.62 -9.71
C ARG A 40 -15.30 -16.66 -8.55
N HIS A 41 -14.05 -16.57 -8.09
CA HIS A 41 -13.63 -15.53 -7.17
C HIS A 41 -13.35 -14.23 -7.93
N LEU A 42 -13.83 -13.12 -7.39
CA LEU A 42 -13.44 -11.78 -7.82
C LEU A 42 -12.40 -11.24 -6.85
N VAL A 43 -11.27 -10.80 -7.40
CA VAL A 43 -10.17 -10.25 -6.62
C VAL A 43 -10.03 -8.78 -6.95
N VAL A 44 -10.12 -7.94 -5.92
CA VAL A 44 -9.88 -6.51 -6.00
C VAL A 44 -8.63 -6.21 -5.18
N SER A 45 -7.58 -5.74 -5.83
CA SER A 45 -6.39 -5.24 -5.13
C SER A 45 -6.63 -3.75 -4.85
N PHE A 46 -6.73 -3.41 -3.57
CA PHE A 46 -6.88 -2.03 -3.14
C PHE A 46 -6.11 -1.80 -1.84
N SER A 47 -5.55 -0.62 -1.73
CA SER A 47 -4.81 -0.13 -0.57
C SER A 47 -5.77 0.28 0.55
N VAL A 48 -6.41 -0.70 1.22
CA VAL A 48 -7.28 -0.47 2.39
C VAL A 48 -6.46 -0.66 3.67
N TYR A 49 -6.14 0.42 4.36
CA TYR A 49 -5.17 0.38 5.45
C TYR A 49 -5.76 0.48 6.86
N LEU A 50 -7.00 0.97 7.00
CA LEU A 50 -7.65 1.12 8.30
C LEU A 50 -8.74 0.07 8.50
N ARG A 51 -8.84 -0.47 9.72
CA ARG A 51 -9.91 -1.39 10.11
C ARG A 51 -11.29 -0.79 9.85
N GLU A 52 -11.49 0.49 10.17
CA GLU A 52 -12.81 1.12 9.98
C GLU A 52 -13.27 1.12 8.52
N ILE A 53 -12.32 1.25 7.58
CA ILE A 53 -12.60 1.15 6.14
C ILE A 53 -12.94 -0.29 5.80
N ARG A 54 -12.18 -1.27 6.29
CA ARG A 54 -12.49 -2.70 6.08
C ARG A 54 -13.89 -3.05 6.61
N ASP A 55 -14.23 -2.60 7.81
CA ASP A 55 -15.55 -2.79 8.42
C ASP A 55 -16.67 -2.13 7.61
N MET A 56 -16.43 -0.92 7.07
CA MET A 56 -17.37 -0.27 6.15
C MET A 56 -17.56 -1.08 4.87
N VAL A 57 -16.49 -1.57 4.27
CA VAL A 57 -16.55 -2.41 3.07
C VAL A 57 -17.29 -3.73 3.36
N ARG A 58 -17.05 -4.38 4.51
CA ARG A 58 -17.83 -5.57 4.92
C ARG A 58 -19.33 -5.30 4.96
N ARG A 59 -19.77 -4.13 5.44
CA ARG A 59 -21.19 -3.76 5.45
C ARG A 59 -21.79 -3.64 4.05
N LEU A 60 -21.01 -3.24 3.04
CA LEU A 60 -21.46 -3.08 1.66
C LEU A 60 -21.52 -4.40 0.89
N PHE A 61 -20.57 -5.32 1.14
CA PHE A 61 -20.42 -6.56 0.38
C PHE A 61 -20.95 -7.81 1.08
N GLY A 62 -21.17 -7.75 2.40
CA GLY A 62 -21.69 -8.85 3.20
C GLY A 62 -20.64 -9.88 3.61
N GLU A 63 -21.12 -11.01 4.13
CA GLU A 63 -20.29 -12.03 4.81
C GLU A 63 -19.40 -12.82 3.85
N GLU A 64 -19.73 -12.89 2.56
CA GLU A 64 -18.92 -13.57 1.54
C GLU A 64 -17.63 -12.82 1.17
N LEU A 65 -17.42 -11.61 1.71
CA LEU A 65 -16.21 -10.84 1.49
C LEU A 65 -15.06 -11.36 2.37
N HIS A 66 -13.95 -11.70 1.72
CA HIS A 66 -12.70 -12.04 2.38
C HIS A 66 -11.67 -10.93 2.20
N PHE A 67 -10.98 -10.58 3.29
CA PHE A 67 -9.81 -9.71 3.26
C PHE A 67 -8.53 -10.55 3.35
N ILE A 68 -7.59 -10.26 2.46
CA ILE A 68 -6.20 -10.72 2.58
C ILE A 68 -5.35 -9.47 2.79
N VAL A 69 -4.93 -9.25 4.03
CA VAL A 69 -4.09 -8.12 4.44
C VAL A 69 -2.63 -8.54 4.34
N LEU A 70 -1.91 -7.93 3.40
CA LEU A 70 -0.46 -8.09 3.32
C LEU A 70 0.17 -7.16 4.36
N ASN A 71 0.85 -7.75 5.35
CA ASN A 71 1.48 -7.05 6.47
C ASN A 71 3.01 -7.19 6.44
N PRO A 72 3.68 -6.67 5.39
CA PRO A 72 5.13 -6.68 5.35
C PRO A 72 5.72 -5.76 6.42
N SER A 73 6.93 -6.05 6.89
CA SER A 73 7.63 -5.14 7.80
C SER A 73 7.83 -3.76 7.16
N ILE A 74 7.76 -2.73 7.99
CA ILE A 74 8.01 -1.34 7.58
C ILE A 74 9.38 -1.22 6.89
N GLU A 75 10.39 -1.94 7.39
CA GLU A 75 11.71 -1.97 6.79
C GLU A 75 11.69 -2.49 5.34
N LYS A 76 10.98 -3.58 5.08
CA LYS A 76 10.85 -4.15 3.73
C LYS A 76 10.12 -3.19 2.79
N VAL A 77 9.06 -2.53 3.27
CA VAL A 77 8.34 -1.50 2.50
C VAL A 77 9.26 -0.31 2.19
N ALA A 78 9.99 0.19 3.18
CA ALA A 78 10.93 1.29 3.01
C ALA A 78 12.02 0.95 1.99
N ARG A 79 12.64 -0.23 2.10
CA ARG A 79 13.64 -0.72 1.14
C ARG A 79 13.09 -0.81 -0.28
N ARG A 80 11.90 -1.40 -0.47
CA ARG A 80 11.25 -1.49 -1.79
C ARG A 80 10.95 -0.11 -2.38
N ARG A 81 10.50 0.83 -1.56
CA ARG A 81 10.22 2.20 -1.99
C ARG A 81 11.48 2.94 -2.44
N VAL A 82 12.56 2.82 -1.66
CA VAL A 82 13.86 3.41 -2.02
C VAL A 82 14.45 2.76 -3.27
N GLN A 83 14.37 1.43 -3.39
CA GLN A 83 14.79 0.72 -4.60
C GLN A 83 14.02 1.19 -5.83
N HIS A 84 12.69 1.34 -5.74
CA HIS A 84 11.88 1.87 -6.84
C HIS A 84 12.34 3.28 -7.27
N TRP A 85 12.69 4.15 -6.32
CA TRP A 85 13.25 5.46 -6.64
C TRP A 85 14.63 5.36 -7.31
N GLN A 86 15.49 4.45 -6.87
CA GLN A 86 16.79 4.18 -7.51
C GLN A 86 16.62 3.69 -8.94
N ASP A 87 15.72 2.74 -9.17
CA ASP A 87 15.43 2.21 -10.50
C ASP A 87 14.90 3.32 -11.41
N THR A 88 13.99 4.16 -10.90
CA THR A 88 13.46 5.32 -11.65
C THR A 88 14.54 6.36 -11.96
N ALA A 89 15.46 6.63 -11.01
CA ALA A 89 16.60 7.53 -11.24
C ALA A 89 17.47 7.00 -12.38
N LYS A 90 17.81 5.71 -12.31
CA LYS A 90 18.64 5.02 -13.29
C LYS A 90 18.01 5.01 -14.68
N GLU A 91 16.71 4.71 -14.78
CA GLU A 91 15.96 4.76 -16.04
C GLU A 91 15.99 6.15 -16.69
N ARG A 92 16.11 7.20 -15.88
CA ARG A 92 16.20 8.60 -16.35
C ARG A 92 17.63 9.08 -16.56
N GLY A 93 18.64 8.23 -16.33
CA GLY A 93 20.05 8.61 -16.41
C GLY A 93 20.48 9.63 -15.35
N LEU A 94 19.81 9.66 -14.20
CA LEU A 94 20.06 10.57 -13.10
C LEU A 94 20.71 9.85 -11.91
N THR A 95 21.52 10.57 -11.14
CA THR A 95 21.89 10.13 -9.79
C THR A 95 20.70 10.23 -8.84
N MET A 96 20.77 9.59 -7.67
CA MET A 96 19.69 9.72 -6.68
C MET A 96 19.50 11.16 -6.22
N PHE A 97 20.60 11.88 -5.99
CA PHE A 97 20.53 13.30 -5.64
C PHE A 97 19.81 14.13 -6.73
N GLN A 98 20.19 13.95 -8.00
CA GLN A 98 19.56 14.66 -9.13
C GLN A 98 18.09 14.29 -9.30
N PHE A 99 17.71 13.04 -9.04
CA PHE A 99 16.32 12.63 -9.09
C PHE A 99 15.49 13.33 -8.01
N LEU A 100 16.01 13.45 -6.78
CA LEU A 100 15.31 14.14 -5.71
C LEU A 100 15.13 15.64 -5.97
N THR A 101 16.05 16.30 -6.68
CA THR A 101 15.89 17.73 -7.00
C THR A 101 14.65 18.01 -7.85
N THR A 102 14.18 17.02 -8.62
CA THR A 102 12.92 17.11 -9.37
C THR A 102 11.68 17.23 -8.47
N TRP A 103 11.80 16.94 -7.17
CA TRP A 103 10.71 17.03 -6.18
C TRP A 103 10.69 18.37 -5.42
N GLY A 104 11.45 19.36 -5.90
CA GLY A 104 11.46 20.70 -5.31
C GLY A 104 12.45 20.87 -4.16
N VAL A 105 13.60 20.19 -4.23
CA VAL A 105 14.75 20.48 -3.35
C VAL A 105 15.23 21.92 -3.65
N PRO A 106 15.51 22.75 -2.62
CA PRO A 106 15.93 24.13 -2.84
C PRO A 106 17.17 24.24 -3.72
N GLU A 107 17.19 25.24 -4.61
CA GLU A 107 18.36 25.59 -5.40
C GLU A 107 19.54 25.93 -4.48
N GLY A 108 20.75 25.48 -4.84
CA GLY A 108 21.95 25.63 -4.02
C GLY A 108 22.16 24.57 -2.94
N THR A 109 21.29 23.55 -2.87
CA THR A 109 21.53 22.38 -2.00
C THR A 109 22.83 21.67 -2.44
N PRO A 110 23.81 21.48 -1.53
CA PRO A 110 25.05 20.80 -1.87
C PRO A 110 24.78 19.39 -2.39
N VAL A 111 25.51 18.99 -3.44
CA VAL A 111 25.47 17.62 -3.95
C VAL A 111 25.91 16.66 -2.86
N GLN A 112 25.07 15.67 -2.57
CA GLN A 112 25.35 14.62 -1.60
C GLN A 112 25.75 13.32 -2.33
N PRO A 113 26.63 12.49 -1.74
CA PRO A 113 26.86 11.14 -2.22
C PRO A 113 25.57 10.31 -2.17
N ASP A 114 25.36 9.45 -3.17
CA ASP A 114 24.15 8.64 -3.26
C ASP A 114 23.94 7.73 -2.03
N GLU A 115 25.01 7.25 -1.40
CA GLU A 115 24.94 6.45 -0.18
C GLU A 115 24.27 7.21 0.98
N GLU A 116 24.62 8.48 1.19
CA GLU A 116 24.04 9.33 2.22
C GLU A 116 22.58 9.67 1.89
N VAL A 117 22.29 9.93 0.62
CA VAL A 117 20.92 10.16 0.13
C VAL A 117 20.03 8.94 0.40
N ILE A 118 20.52 7.74 0.07
CA ILE A 118 19.79 6.48 0.28
C ILE A 118 19.53 6.24 1.77
N ALA A 119 20.53 6.44 2.64
CA ALA A 119 20.36 6.29 4.08
C ALA A 119 19.28 7.25 4.64
N ASN A 120 19.31 8.51 4.20
CA ASN A 120 18.31 9.50 4.59
C ASN A 120 16.90 9.15 4.08
N LEU A 121 16.78 8.64 2.85
CA LEU A 121 15.51 8.19 2.29
C LEU A 121 14.95 6.96 2.99
N LEU A 122 15.80 6.01 3.39
CA LEU A 122 15.38 4.85 4.19
C LEU A 122 14.84 5.30 5.54
N ALA A 123 15.55 6.19 6.24
CA ALA A 123 15.08 6.75 7.51
C ALA A 123 13.74 7.50 7.35
N TYR A 124 13.61 8.30 6.29
CA TYR A 124 12.37 8.99 5.96
C TYR A 124 11.22 8.02 5.67
N ALA A 125 11.44 7.01 4.83
CA ALA A 125 10.41 6.05 4.44
C ALA A 125 9.94 5.20 5.63
N THR A 126 10.85 4.80 6.52
CA THR A 126 10.53 4.10 7.77
C THR A 126 9.69 4.97 8.71
N ASN A 127 10.10 6.22 8.93
CA ASN A 127 9.39 7.14 9.85
C ASN A 127 8.05 7.65 9.29
N GLY A 128 7.91 7.66 7.96
CA GLY A 128 6.73 8.09 7.23
C GLY A 128 5.70 6.98 6.98
N ALA A 129 6.02 5.72 7.30
CA ALA A 129 5.08 4.60 7.21
C ALA A 129 4.06 4.69 8.36
N LYS A 130 3.03 5.51 8.20
CA LYS A 130 1.92 5.69 9.14
C LYS A 130 0.60 5.29 8.48
N GLY A 131 -0.40 4.98 9.30
CA GLY A 131 -1.78 4.73 8.82
C GLY A 131 -2.07 3.30 8.36
N PHE A 132 -1.15 2.35 8.58
CA PHE A 132 -1.37 0.93 8.31
C PHE A 132 -1.77 0.20 9.58
N GLU A 133 -2.99 -0.34 9.60
CA GLU A 133 -3.46 -1.22 10.64
C GLU A 133 -3.43 -2.66 10.15
N ALA A 134 -2.62 -3.48 10.82
CA ALA A 134 -2.64 -4.93 10.66
C ALA A 134 -4.05 -5.48 10.92
N ALA A 135 -4.33 -6.66 10.39
CA ALA A 135 -5.58 -7.35 10.70
C ALA A 135 -5.64 -7.67 12.20
N GLN A 136 -6.78 -7.39 12.81
CA GLN A 136 -7.04 -7.70 14.21
C GLN A 136 -7.68 -9.09 14.32
N SER A 137 -7.44 -9.79 15.43
CA SER A 137 -7.85 -11.20 15.59
C SER A 137 -9.37 -11.41 15.60
N ASP A 138 -10.13 -10.36 15.86
CA ASP A 138 -11.60 -10.35 15.88
C ASP A 138 -12.22 -9.92 14.54
N GLU A 139 -11.41 -9.59 13.53
CA GLU A 139 -11.93 -9.23 12.22
C GLU A 139 -12.45 -10.48 11.47
N PRO A 140 -13.75 -10.53 11.12
CA PRO A 140 -14.30 -11.68 10.42
C PRO A 140 -13.71 -11.77 9.01
N ASN A 141 -13.57 -13.00 8.52
CA ASN A 141 -13.12 -13.32 7.16
C ASN A 141 -11.86 -12.55 6.73
N THR A 142 -10.87 -12.50 7.62
CA THR A 142 -9.61 -11.77 7.39
C THR A 142 -8.42 -12.66 7.62
N LEU A 143 -7.54 -12.73 6.62
CA LEU A 143 -6.22 -13.32 6.72
C LEU A 143 -5.17 -12.20 6.77
N SER A 144 -4.28 -12.25 7.74
CA SER A 144 -3.04 -11.47 7.71
C SER A 144 -1.92 -12.34 7.15
N ILE A 145 -1.16 -11.83 6.20
CA ILE A 145 0.05 -12.48 5.68
C ILE A 145 1.22 -11.58 6.03
N ASP A 146 2.04 -12.04 6.98
CA ASP A 146 3.26 -11.35 7.38
C ASP A 146 4.39 -11.56 6.36
N ASP A 147 5.61 -11.14 6.71
CA ASP A 147 6.75 -11.23 5.81
C ASP A 147 7.11 -12.66 5.41
N CYS A 148 6.80 -12.98 4.16
CA CYS A 148 7.15 -14.24 3.51
C CYS A 148 7.55 -14.03 2.04
N THR A 149 7.88 -15.13 1.37
CA THR A 149 8.03 -15.22 -0.08
C THR A 149 6.69 -15.13 -0.80
N ILE A 150 6.69 -14.89 -2.11
CA ILE A 150 5.44 -14.81 -2.90
C ILE A 150 4.75 -16.17 -2.92
N GLU A 151 5.54 -17.24 -3.04
CA GLU A 151 5.08 -18.63 -3.07
C GLU A 151 4.37 -18.99 -1.76
N GLU A 152 4.94 -18.61 -0.61
CA GLU A 152 4.33 -18.81 0.70
C GLU A 152 3.06 -17.96 0.87
N ALA A 153 3.07 -16.69 0.44
CA ALA A 153 1.87 -15.85 0.49
C ALA A 153 0.72 -16.45 -0.34
N HIS A 154 1.03 -16.95 -1.55
CA HIS A 154 0.07 -17.63 -2.40
C HIS A 154 -0.46 -18.91 -1.76
N ALA A 155 0.42 -19.74 -1.18
CA ALA A 155 0.01 -20.96 -0.51
C ALA A 155 -0.94 -20.68 0.67
N GLN A 156 -0.61 -19.69 1.50
CA GLN A 156 -1.45 -19.26 2.63
C GLN A 156 -2.81 -18.74 2.16
N ALA A 157 -2.85 -17.87 1.15
CA ALA A 157 -4.08 -17.35 0.59
C ALA A 157 -4.99 -18.46 0.03
N ARG A 158 -4.43 -19.42 -0.71
CA ARG A 158 -5.17 -20.57 -1.27
C ARG A 158 -5.73 -21.48 -0.18
N GLN A 159 -4.91 -21.80 0.82
CA GLN A 159 -5.34 -22.61 1.96
C GLN A 159 -6.49 -21.91 2.71
N TYR A 160 -6.38 -20.61 2.94
CA TYR A 160 -7.38 -19.81 3.61
C TYR A 160 -8.71 -19.74 2.85
N LEU A 161 -8.65 -19.54 1.53
CA LEU A 161 -9.84 -19.47 0.67
C LEU A 161 -10.42 -20.85 0.31
N GLY A 162 -9.77 -21.95 0.71
CA GLY A 162 -10.20 -23.32 0.36
C GLY A 162 -10.08 -23.64 -1.13
N VAL A 163 -9.17 -22.96 -1.85
CA VAL A 163 -8.98 -23.12 -3.30
C VAL A 163 -7.77 -24.02 -3.56
N ALA A 164 -8.00 -25.22 -4.09
CA ALA A 164 -6.96 -26.17 -4.49
C ALA A 164 -6.06 -25.60 -5.59
#